data_AF-A0A2C9ZPF1-F1
#
_entry.id   AF-A0A2C9ZPF1-F1
#
_cell.length_a   1.000
_cell.length_b   1.000
_cell.length_c   1.000
_cell.angle_alpha   90.00
_cell.angle_beta   90.00
_cell.angle_gamma   90.00
#
_symmetry.space_group_name_H-M   'P 1'
#
loop_
_entity.id
_entity.type
_entity.pdbx_description
1 polymer ?
#
loop_
_entity_poly.entity_id
_entity_poly.type
_entity_poly.pdbx_seq_one_letter_code
_entity_poly.pdbx_strand_id
1 'polypeptide(L)'
;MATFLDYARDTARAKCVGVSEEDARKAPLPGSPLMTMCGLISHLRWVEHHWIEVMFLGEEPEGPLTAATDDDPDPEMRTAVDIPLPQLLAEYEEQSARYRLPGGRTRPGLTDRCLAA
;
A
#
# COMPACT_ATOMS: atom_id res chain seq x y z
N MET A 1 5.73 4.84 -18.34
CA MET A 1 6.48 5.00 -17.07
C MET A 1 6.07 3.98 -15.99
N ALA A 2 5.11 3.09 -16.26
CA ALA A 2 4.61 2.09 -15.29
C ALA A 2 5.56 0.89 -15.05
N THR A 3 6.57 0.68 -15.89
CA THR A 3 7.41 -0.53 -15.87
C THR A 3 8.18 -0.73 -14.55
N PHE A 4 8.66 0.34 -13.92
CA PHE A 4 9.37 0.22 -12.63
C PHE A 4 8.42 -0.11 -11.48
N LEU A 5 7.28 0.58 -11.39
CA LEU A 5 6.32 0.34 -10.31
C LEU A 5 5.64 -1.03 -10.46
N ASP A 6 5.34 -1.45 -11.69
CA ASP A 6 4.83 -2.79 -11.96
C ASP A 6 5.87 -3.86 -11.58
N TYR A 7 7.14 -3.67 -11.92
CA TYR A 7 8.21 -4.56 -11.47
C TYR A 7 8.30 -4.65 -9.94
N ALA A 8 8.21 -3.52 -9.23
CA ALA A 8 8.26 -3.49 -7.77
C ALA A 8 7.06 -4.23 -7.14
N ARG A 9 5.84 -3.96 -7.64
CA ARG A 9 4.61 -4.65 -7.23
C ARG A 9 4.71 -6.16 -7.45
N ASP A 10 5.17 -6.57 -8.63
CA ASP A 10 5.29 -7.98 -9.00
C ASP A 10 6.35 -8.69 -8.16
N THR A 11 7.47 -8.01 -7.88
CA THR A 11 8.52 -8.51 -6.98
C THR A 11 8.00 -8.69 -5.55
N ALA A 12 7.19 -7.77 -5.05
CA ALA A 12 6.57 -7.89 -3.73
C ALA A 12 5.67 -9.13 -3.64
N ARG A 13 4.78 -9.33 -4.63
CA ARG A 13 3.90 -10.50 -4.68
C ARG A 13 4.69 -11.82 -4.85
N ALA A 14 5.74 -11.81 -5.67
CA ALA A 14 6.58 -12.99 -5.89
C ALA A 14 7.26 -13.48 -4.60
N LYS A 15 7.63 -12.57 -3.69
CA LYS A 15 8.23 -12.93 -2.38
C LYS A 15 7.26 -13.61 -1.41
N CYS A 16 5.96 -13.57 -1.69
CA CYS A 16 4.92 -14.19 -0.86
C CYS A 16 4.52 -15.60 -1.33
N VAL A 17 5.02 -16.05 -2.49
CA VAL A 17 4.64 -17.35 -3.06
C VAL A 17 5.12 -18.50 -2.16
N GLY A 18 4.19 -19.37 -1.76
CA GLY A 18 4.48 -20.57 -0.96
C GLY A 18 4.77 -20.29 0.53
N VAL A 19 4.60 -19.06 0.99
CA VAL A 19 4.78 -18.70 2.40
C VAL A 19 3.64 -19.28 3.24
N SER A 20 3.99 -19.87 4.39
CA SER A 20 3.00 -20.38 5.35
C SER A 20 2.28 -19.24 6.06
N GLU A 21 1.10 -19.49 6.62
CA GLU A 21 0.38 -18.48 7.41
C GLU A 21 1.20 -18.02 8.63
N GLU A 22 1.92 -18.93 9.28
CA GLU A 22 2.78 -18.61 10.42
C GLU A 22 3.94 -17.70 10.00
N ASP A 23 4.66 -18.07 8.94
CA ASP A 23 5.80 -17.29 8.45
C ASP A 23 5.37 -15.93 7.91
N ALA A 24 4.15 -15.82 7.36
CA ALA A 24 3.61 -14.55 6.88
C ALA A 24 3.49 -13.50 7.99
N ARG A 25 3.19 -13.95 9.22
CA ARG A 25 2.98 -13.12 10.41
C ARG A 25 4.25 -12.96 11.25
N LYS A 26 5.34 -13.63 10.89
CA LYS A 26 6.60 -13.63 11.65
C LYS A 26 7.59 -12.60 11.11
N ALA A 27 8.17 -11.81 12.02
CA ALA A 27 9.29 -10.93 11.69
C ALA A 27 10.61 -11.71 11.77
N PRO A 28 11.43 -11.74 10.71
CA PRO A 28 12.70 -12.46 10.72
C PRO A 28 13.81 -11.69 11.47
N LEU A 29 13.66 -10.38 11.63
CA LEU A 29 14.63 -9.50 12.28
C LEU A 29 14.10 -9.03 13.63
N PRO A 30 14.74 -9.40 14.76
CA PRO A 30 14.27 -9.01 16.10
C PRO A 30 14.22 -7.49 16.32
N GLY A 31 15.10 -6.73 15.66
CA GLY A 31 15.12 -5.26 15.72
C GLY A 31 14.07 -4.58 14.86
N SER A 32 13.23 -5.33 14.15
CA SER A 32 12.20 -4.80 13.25
C SER A 32 10.92 -5.62 13.36
N PRO A 33 10.22 -5.56 14.51
CA PRO A 33 9.10 -6.46 14.82
C PRO A 33 7.89 -6.32 13.89
N LEU A 34 7.73 -5.16 13.23
CA LEU A 34 6.65 -4.93 12.26
C LEU A 34 6.98 -5.43 10.85
N MET A 35 8.24 -5.78 10.55
CA MET A 35 8.71 -6.24 9.24
C MET A 35 8.31 -7.69 8.95
N THR A 36 7.01 -7.95 8.95
CA THR A 36 6.38 -9.22 8.57
C THR A 36 5.94 -9.16 7.10
N MET A 37 5.67 -10.29 6.46
CA MET A 37 5.14 -10.28 5.08
C MET A 37 3.76 -9.63 5.03
N CYS A 38 2.88 -9.91 6.00
CA CYS A 38 1.58 -9.24 6.11
C CYS A 38 1.74 -7.72 6.26
N GLY A 39 2.61 -7.28 7.17
CA GLY A 39 2.89 -5.87 7.42
C GLY A 39 3.39 -5.16 6.17
N LEU A 40 4.35 -5.76 5.46
CA LEU A 40 4.91 -5.17 4.23
C LEU A 40 3.88 -5.05 3.10
N ILE A 41 3.05 -6.07 2.86
CA ILE A 41 2.03 -5.98 1.80
C ILE A 41 0.97 -4.93 2.15
N SER A 42 0.54 -4.85 3.41
CA SER A 42 -0.36 -3.81 3.89
C SER A 42 0.24 -2.41 3.72
N HIS A 43 1.48 -2.23 4.16
CA HIS A 43 2.21 -0.95 4.02
C HIS A 43 2.32 -0.51 2.58
N LEU A 44 2.76 -1.39 1.67
CA LEU A 44 2.89 -1.07 0.24
C LEU A 44 1.56 -0.63 -0.36
N ARG A 45 0.45 -1.27 0.02
CA ARG A 45 -0.89 -0.86 -0.41
C ARG A 45 -1.20 0.56 0.06
N TRP A 46 -1.06 0.85 1.35
CA TRP A 46 -1.48 2.13 1.91
C TRP A 46 -0.55 3.30 1.55
N VAL A 47 0.75 3.06 1.41
CA VAL A 47 1.70 4.05 0.87
C VAL A 47 1.35 4.41 -0.57
N GLU A 48 1.01 3.42 -1.40
CA GLU A 48 0.62 3.66 -2.78
C GLU A 48 -0.71 4.44 -2.87
N HIS A 49 -1.67 4.14 -2.00
CA HIS A 49 -2.90 4.95 -1.85
C HIS A 49 -2.58 6.40 -1.47
N HIS A 50 -1.75 6.62 -0.45
CA HIS A 50 -1.38 7.96 0.00
C HIS A 50 -0.73 8.78 -1.12
N TRP A 51 0.24 8.21 -1.84
CA TRP A 51 0.90 8.95 -2.92
C TRP A 51 -0.03 9.24 -4.10
N ILE A 52 -0.84 8.27 -4.52
CA ILE A 52 -1.68 8.43 -5.71
C ILE A 52 -2.93 9.25 -5.41
N GLU A 53 -3.73 8.83 -4.44
CA GLU A 53 -5.04 9.43 -4.18
C GLU A 53 -4.90 10.74 -3.40
N VAL A 54 -4.11 10.75 -2.33
CA VAL A 54 -3.99 11.93 -1.46
C VAL A 54 -3.05 12.96 -2.06
N MET A 55 -1.79 12.57 -2.35
CA MET A 55 -0.77 13.53 -2.76
C MET A 55 -0.94 13.99 -4.22
N PHE A 56 -1.25 13.09 -5.16
CA PHE A 56 -1.39 13.48 -6.58
C PHE A 56 -2.80 13.90 -6.99
N LEU A 57 -3.85 13.26 -6.46
CA LEU A 57 -5.24 13.55 -6.83
C LEU A 57 -5.98 14.47 -5.83
N GLY A 58 -5.39 14.72 -4.65
CA GLY A 58 -5.94 15.59 -3.63
C GLY A 58 -7.20 15.04 -2.98
N GLU A 59 -7.36 13.73 -2.93
CA GLU A 59 -8.43 13.06 -2.18
C GLU A 59 -8.13 13.09 -0.67
N GLU A 60 -9.16 12.89 0.15
CA GLU A 60 -8.98 12.76 1.60
C GLU A 60 -8.26 11.44 1.92
N PRO A 61 -7.40 11.41 2.95
CA PRO A 61 -6.71 10.20 3.37
C PRO A 61 -7.71 9.17 3.93
N GLU A 62 -7.51 7.90 3.56
CA GLU A 62 -8.33 6.78 4.02
C GLU A 62 -7.44 5.65 4.58
N GLY A 63 -8.08 4.73 5.31
CA GLY A 63 -7.45 3.51 5.81
C GLY A 63 -6.66 3.67 7.10
N PRO A 64 -5.89 2.65 7.51
CA PRO A 64 -5.25 2.62 8.82
C PRO A 64 -4.22 3.74 9.04
N LEU A 65 -3.60 4.25 7.96
CA LEU A 65 -2.66 5.38 8.06
C LEU A 65 -3.32 6.66 8.61
N THR A 66 -4.65 6.81 8.56
CA THR A 66 -5.33 7.95 9.20
C THR A 66 -5.28 7.89 10.73
N ALA A 67 -4.96 6.72 11.29
CA ALA A 67 -4.81 6.50 12.72
C ALA A 67 -3.35 6.52 13.18
N ALA A 68 -2.40 6.87 12.29
CA ALA A 68 -0.99 6.95 12.65
C ALA A 68 -0.74 8.09 13.66
N THR A 69 0.12 7.82 14.64
CA THR A 69 0.52 8.75 15.70
C THR A 69 2.02 8.64 15.96
N ASP A 70 2.60 9.55 16.74
CA ASP A 70 4.02 9.45 17.11
C ASP A 70 4.35 8.15 17.88
N ASP A 71 3.39 7.63 18.66
CA ASP A 71 3.55 6.40 19.45
C ASP A 71 3.22 5.11 18.66
N ASP A 72 2.46 5.21 17.57
CA ASP A 72 2.11 4.11 16.64
C ASP A 72 2.14 4.66 15.21
N PRO A 73 3.33 4.79 14.60
CA PRO A 73 3.48 5.41 13.28
C PRO A 73 3.05 4.49 12.13
N ASP A 74 3.02 3.17 12.36
CA ASP A 74 2.77 2.14 11.33
C ASP A 74 1.57 1.23 11.70
N PRO A 75 0.37 1.80 11.99
CA PRO A 75 -0.80 1.02 12.40
C PRO A 75 -1.24 0.02 11.32
N GLU A 76 -1.02 0.33 10.05
CA GLU A 76 -1.27 -0.53 8.91
C GLU A 76 -0.36 -1.75 8.87
N MET A 77 0.89 -1.64 9.33
CA MET A 77 1.78 -2.79 9.46
C MET A 77 1.41 -3.63 10.69
N ARG A 78 1.15 -2.95 11.81
CA ARG A 78 0.83 -3.60 13.09
C ARG A 78 -0.46 -4.41 13.03
N THR A 79 -1.51 -3.90 12.40
CA THR A 79 -2.81 -4.58 12.31
C THR A 79 -2.88 -5.63 11.19
N ALA A 80 -1.98 -5.57 10.21
CA ALA A 80 -1.98 -6.51 9.09
C ALA A 80 -1.74 -7.96 9.51
N VAL A 81 -1.04 -8.20 10.62
CA VAL A 81 -0.78 -9.55 11.13
C VAL A 81 -2.02 -10.25 11.65
N ASP A 82 -3.19 -9.60 11.68
CA ASP A 82 -4.49 -10.22 11.96
C ASP A 82 -5.23 -10.64 10.68
N ILE A 83 -4.80 -10.13 9.52
CA ILE A 83 -5.42 -10.38 8.22
C ILE A 83 -4.67 -11.51 7.49
N PRO A 84 -5.37 -12.50 6.90
CA PRO A 84 -4.72 -13.54 6.09
C PRO A 84 -3.93 -12.94 4.92
N LEU A 85 -2.69 -13.39 4.72
CA LEU A 85 -1.82 -12.90 3.63
C LEU A 85 -2.48 -12.96 2.24
N PRO A 86 -3.25 -14.01 1.86
CA PRO A 86 -3.94 -14.05 0.58
C PRO A 86 -4.95 -12.90 0.39
N GLN A 87 -5.61 -12.47 1.47
CA GLN A 87 -6.54 -11.34 1.42
C GLN A 87 -5.77 -10.03 1.19
N LEU A 88 -4.69 -9.80 1.94
CA LEU A 88 -3.84 -8.61 1.76
C LEU A 88 -3.28 -8.51 0.34
N LEU A 89 -2.85 -9.64 -0.25
CA LEU A 89 -2.37 -9.71 -1.63
C LEU A 89 -3.47 -9.39 -2.64
N ALA A 90 -4.68 -9.92 -2.44
CA ALA A 90 -5.82 -9.65 -3.31
C ALA A 90 -6.23 -8.17 -3.30
N GLU A 91 -6.32 -7.57 -2.10
CA GLU A 91 -6.63 -6.14 -1.94
C GLU A 91 -5.53 -5.24 -2.53
N TYR A 92 -4.26 -5.63 -2.38
CA TYR A 92 -3.13 -4.92 -2.98
C TYR A 92 -3.14 -5.00 -4.52
N GLU A 93 -3.47 -6.17 -5.08
CA GLU A 93 -3.58 -6.38 -6.51
C GLU A 93 -4.76 -5.59 -7.12
N GLU A 94 -5.92 -5.63 -6.48
CA GLU A 94 -7.10 -4.86 -6.89
C GLU A 94 -6.79 -3.36 -6.96
N GLN A 95 -6.17 -2.83 -5.91
CA GLN A 95 -5.76 -1.43 -5.87
C GLN A 95 -4.72 -1.10 -6.95
N SER A 96 -3.70 -1.95 -7.11
CA SER A 96 -2.67 -1.78 -8.13
C SER A 96 -3.28 -1.77 -9.55
N ALA A 97 -4.25 -2.65 -9.81
CA ALA A 97 -4.95 -2.74 -11.08
C ALA A 97 -5.76 -1.46 -11.37
N ARG A 98 -6.45 -0.91 -10.36
CA ARG A 98 -7.17 0.37 -10.47
C ARG A 98 -6.27 1.50 -10.98
N TYR A 99 -5.02 1.55 -10.52
CA TYR A 99 -4.07 2.59 -10.93
C TYR A 99 -3.36 2.33 -12.26
N ARG A 100 -3.50 1.13 -12.84
CA ARG A 100 -3.00 0.83 -14.20
C ARG A 100 -3.97 1.27 -15.30
N LEU A 101 -5.25 1.45 -14.98
CA LEU A 101 -6.24 1.77 -16.01
C LEU A 101 -6.01 3.19 -16.56
N PRO A 102 -5.83 3.35 -17.89
CA PRO A 102 -5.75 4.67 -18.50
C PRO A 102 -7.09 5.37 -18.32
N GLY A 103 -7.11 6.44 -17.52
CA GLY A 103 -8.33 7.17 -17.14
C GLY A 103 -8.74 7.00 -15.67
N GLY A 104 -7.82 6.61 -14.78
CA GLY A 104 -8.00 6.68 -13.32
C GLY A 104 -8.78 7.93 -12.92
N ARG A 105 -9.86 7.72 -12.15
CA ARG A 105 -10.93 8.65 -11.77
C ARG A 105 -10.57 10.12 -12.02
N THR A 106 -10.93 10.64 -13.20
CA THR A 106 -10.68 12.04 -13.54
C THR A 106 -11.60 12.93 -12.71
N ARG A 107 -11.02 13.74 -11.80
CA ARG A 107 -11.73 14.86 -11.17
C ARG A 107 -11.94 15.96 -12.23
N PRO A 108 -13.17 16.48 -12.41
CA PRO A 108 -13.35 17.75 -13.12
C PRO A 108 -12.67 18.86 -12.31
N GLY A 109 -11.67 19.56 -12.88
CA GLY A 109 -11.15 20.81 -12.31
C GLY A 109 -9.66 20.85 -11.92
N LEU A 110 -8.86 19.81 -12.18
CA LEU A 110 -7.42 19.84 -11.84
C LEU A 110 -6.57 20.78 -12.75
N THR A 111 -7.12 21.28 -13.86
CA THR A 111 -6.39 22.16 -14.78
C THR A 111 -6.19 23.60 -14.28
N ASP A 112 -6.91 24.05 -13.25
CA ASP A 112 -6.90 25.47 -12.86
C ASP A 112 -5.88 25.83 -11.76
N ARG A 113 -5.25 24.83 -11.12
CA ARG A 113 -4.29 25.09 -10.01
C ARG A 113 -2.81 25.11 -10.40
N CYS A 114 -2.45 24.74 -11.62
CA CYS A 114 -1.05 24.78 -12.09
C CYS A 114 -0.61 26.12 -12.71
N LEU A 115 -1.48 27.12 -12.83
CA LEU A 115 -1.15 28.43 -13.42
C LEU A 115 -0.95 29.56 -12.39
N ALA A 116 -0.93 29.26 -11.09
CA ALA A 116 -0.82 30.27 -10.04
C ALA A 116 0.30 30.00 -9.01
N ALA A 117 1.46 29.50 -9.47
CA ALA A 117 2.70 29.44 -8.69
C ALA A 117 3.84 30.11 -9.46
#